data_AF-A0A841K9U7-F1
#
_entry.id   AF-A0A841K9U7-F1
#
_cell.length_a   1.000
_cell.length_b   1.000
_cell.length_c   1.000
_cell.angle_alpha   90.00
_cell.angle_beta   90.00
_cell.angle_gamma   90.00
#
_symmetry.space_group_name_H-M   'P 1'
#
loop_
_entity.id
_entity.type
_entity.pdbx_description
1 polymer ?
#
loop_
_entity_poly.entity_id
_entity_poly.type
_entity_poly.pdbx_seq_one_letter_code
_entity_poly.pdbx_strand_id
1 'polypeptide(L)'
;MRTAWASRPLLEGIAIRAGFGHFGGATDHKLGSHDDEATLADALKLCWLPRITRGYFFRAETFFCLTRYLVEAAKEWFSGPPPDWLEMSHGEGFLAFFRERCVNQGVYFFDEPESALSPSRQIEFMKILRAMERSGRCQVVITTHSPLLMACPGADLRMLNRAGFFPVRVEDTDHFRVLREFFLDPELFVDSMLDD
;
A
#
# COMPACT_ATOMS: atom_id res chain seq x y z
N MET A 1 -13.84 -9.23 -4.21
CA MET A 1 -12.63 -8.39 -4.35
C MET A 1 -11.61 -9.15 -5.19
N ARG A 2 -10.86 -8.50 -6.08
CA ARG A 2 -9.64 -9.07 -6.66
C ARG A 2 -8.48 -8.25 -6.07
N THR A 3 -7.87 -8.75 -5.00
CA THR A 3 -6.66 -8.12 -4.44
C THR A 3 -5.51 -8.53 -5.34
N ALA A 4 -5.08 -7.65 -6.22
CA ALA A 4 -3.96 -7.93 -7.12
C ALA A 4 -2.68 -7.34 -6.52
N TRP A 5 -1.58 -8.08 -6.68
CA TRP A 5 -0.26 -7.65 -6.26
C TRP A 5 0.57 -7.28 -7.47
N ALA A 6 1.25 -6.15 -7.42
CA ALA A 6 2.01 -5.58 -8.53
C ALA A 6 3.41 -5.22 -8.07
N SER A 7 4.32 -5.02 -9.02
CA SER A 7 5.57 -4.31 -8.71
C SER A 7 5.29 -2.83 -8.51
N ARG A 8 6.17 -2.12 -7.78
CA ARG A 8 6.09 -0.68 -7.54
C ARG A 8 5.77 0.15 -8.79
N PRO A 9 6.54 0.03 -9.90
CA PRO A 9 6.28 0.82 -11.10
C PRO A 9 4.95 0.47 -11.77
N LEU A 10 4.52 -0.80 -11.70
CA LEU A 10 3.24 -1.24 -12.24
C LEU A 10 2.07 -0.68 -11.43
N LEU A 11 2.14 -0.73 -10.10
CA LEU A 11 1.12 -0.15 -9.23
C LEU A 11 0.99 1.36 -9.47
N GLU A 12 2.12 2.07 -9.54
CA GLU A 12 2.17 3.49 -9.84
C GLU A 12 1.54 3.79 -11.20
N GLY A 13 1.93 3.06 -12.25
CA GLY A 13 1.35 3.23 -13.59
C GLY A 13 -0.16 3.00 -13.62
N ILE A 14 -0.66 1.99 -12.90
CA ILE A 14 -2.10 1.74 -12.78
C ILE A 14 -2.79 2.89 -12.02
N ALA A 15 -2.22 3.35 -10.90
CA ALA A 15 -2.79 4.42 -10.08
C ALA A 15 -2.86 5.75 -10.84
N ILE A 16 -1.79 6.15 -11.53
CA ILE A 16 -1.75 7.37 -12.35
C ILE A 16 -2.81 7.29 -13.45
N ARG A 17 -2.87 6.17 -14.17
CA ARG A 17 -3.82 5.97 -15.26
C ARG A 17 -5.28 5.84 -14.77
N ALA A 18 -5.48 5.47 -13.51
CA ALA A 18 -6.77 5.52 -12.82
C ALA A 18 -7.20 6.93 -12.42
N GLY A 19 -6.28 7.92 -12.39
CA GLY A 19 -6.54 9.33 -12.12
C GLY A 19 -5.90 9.88 -10.84
N PHE A 20 -5.05 9.10 -10.16
CA PHE A 20 -4.35 9.52 -8.95
C PHE A 20 -3.06 10.30 -9.27
N GLY A 21 -2.57 11.11 -8.33
CA GLY A 21 -1.31 11.85 -8.49
C GLY A 21 -0.07 10.97 -8.25
N HIS A 22 1.08 11.38 -8.79
CA HIS A 22 2.37 10.69 -8.61
C HIS A 22 2.76 10.56 -7.14
N PHE A 23 2.50 11.58 -6.34
CA PHE A 23 2.82 11.63 -4.91
C PHE A 23 1.75 10.94 -4.04
N GLY A 24 0.82 10.22 -4.64
CA GLY A 24 -0.32 9.63 -3.94
C GLY A 24 -1.39 10.67 -3.57
N GLY A 25 -2.28 10.26 -2.67
CA GLY A 25 -3.41 11.07 -2.21
C GLY A 25 -4.76 10.59 -2.73
N ALA A 26 -5.81 11.34 -2.38
CA ALA A 26 -7.14 11.15 -2.92
C ALA A 26 -7.27 11.89 -4.27
N THR A 27 -8.17 11.46 -5.13
CA THR A 27 -8.33 12.06 -6.47
C THR A 27 -8.74 13.53 -6.46
N ASP A 28 -9.33 14.01 -5.37
CA ASP A 28 -9.74 15.40 -5.13
C ASP A 28 -8.63 16.28 -4.54
N HIS A 29 -7.51 15.69 -4.11
CA HIS A 29 -6.34 16.40 -3.60
C HIS A 29 -5.07 15.80 -4.20
N LYS A 30 -4.64 16.36 -5.33
CA LYS A 30 -3.34 16.02 -5.94
C LYS A 30 -2.22 16.71 -5.17
N LEU A 31 -1.37 15.93 -4.51
CA LEU A 31 -0.11 16.42 -3.97
C LEU A 31 0.84 16.65 -5.14
N GLY A 32 1.17 17.92 -5.43
CA GLY A 32 2.16 18.30 -6.42
C GLY A 32 1.79 18.06 -7.90
N SER A 33 2.47 18.79 -8.78
CA SER A 33 2.47 18.59 -10.23
C SER A 33 3.92 18.31 -10.63
N HIS A 34 4.18 17.17 -11.26
CA HIS A 34 5.45 16.93 -11.95
C HIS A 34 5.14 16.61 -13.43
N ASP A 35 5.88 17.31 -14.29
CA ASP A 35 5.84 17.25 -15.75
C ASP A 35 6.76 16.15 -16.32
N ASP A 36 6.37 15.64 -17.50
CA ASP A 36 7.22 15.27 -18.64
C ASP A 36 8.28 14.15 -18.53
N GLU A 37 7.98 13.02 -17.89
CA GLU A 37 8.67 11.75 -18.22
C GLU A 37 7.67 10.71 -18.71
N ALA A 38 8.00 10.03 -19.81
CA ALA A 38 7.20 8.90 -20.30
C ALA A 38 7.19 7.81 -19.23
N THR A 39 6.05 7.64 -18.58
CA THR A 39 5.90 6.67 -17.49
C THR A 39 5.29 5.38 -18.02
N LEU A 40 5.43 4.29 -17.25
CA LEU A 40 4.68 3.06 -17.54
C LEU A 40 3.17 3.34 -17.67
N ALA A 41 2.65 4.38 -17.02
CA ALA A 41 1.24 4.79 -17.14
C ALA A 41 0.83 5.08 -18.59
N ASP A 42 1.73 5.61 -19.42
CA ASP A 42 1.47 5.96 -20.83
C ASP A 42 1.36 4.71 -21.71
N ALA A 43 2.11 3.66 -21.36
CA ALA A 43 2.02 2.36 -22.02
C ALA A 43 0.82 1.52 -21.53
N LEU A 44 0.17 1.90 -20.43
CA LEU A 44 -0.94 1.15 -19.84
C LEU A 44 -2.31 1.58 -20.39
N LYS A 45 -3.07 0.59 -20.83
CA LYS A 45 -4.50 0.75 -21.14
C LYS A 45 -5.33 0.02 -20.10
N LEU A 46 -6.02 0.80 -19.28
CA LEU A 46 -6.91 0.29 -18.25
C LEU A 46 -8.33 0.09 -18.80
N CYS A 47 -8.89 -1.09 -18.59
CA CYS A 47 -10.22 -1.46 -19.08
C CYS A 47 -11.04 -2.00 -17.91
N TRP A 48 -12.02 -1.22 -17.42
CA TRP A 48 -12.99 -1.67 -16.43
C TRP A 48 -14.30 -0.87 -16.53
N LEU A 49 -15.40 -1.51 -16.11
CA LEU A 49 -16.74 -0.93 -16.06
C LEU A 49 -17.43 -1.35 -14.75
N PRO A 50 -18.11 -0.45 -14.04
CA PRO A 50 -18.14 1.01 -14.22
C PRO A 50 -16.80 1.66 -13.84
N ARG A 51 -16.47 2.81 -14.45
CA ARG A 51 -15.21 3.51 -14.14
C ARG A 51 -15.30 4.19 -12.78
N ILE A 52 -14.75 3.54 -11.74
CA ILE A 52 -14.60 4.14 -10.41
C ILE A 52 -13.26 4.88 -10.37
N THR A 53 -13.32 6.19 -10.12
CA THR A 53 -12.13 7.05 -9.97
C THR A 53 -12.03 7.64 -8.57
N ARG A 54 -12.87 7.21 -7.62
CA ARG A 54 -12.76 7.60 -6.21
C ARG A 54 -11.93 6.57 -5.46
N GLY A 55 -11.23 7.02 -4.43
CA GLY A 55 -10.46 6.15 -3.55
C GLY A 55 -9.18 6.84 -3.11
N TYR A 56 -8.13 6.06 -2.88
CA TYR A 56 -6.88 6.57 -2.32
C TYR A 56 -5.66 5.83 -2.88
N PHE A 57 -4.60 6.58 -3.24
CA PHE A 57 -3.29 6.02 -3.54
C PHE A 57 -2.32 6.33 -2.40
N PHE A 58 -1.97 5.30 -1.66
CA PHE A 58 -1.04 5.35 -0.55
C PHE A 58 0.37 4.99 -1.01
N ARG A 59 1.33 5.81 -0.56
CA ARG A 59 2.77 5.59 -0.72
C ARG A 59 3.46 5.83 0.62
N ALA A 60 4.33 4.91 1.02
CA ALA A 60 5.02 5.01 2.30
C ALA A 60 5.95 6.24 2.38
N GLU A 61 6.66 6.59 1.30
CA GLU A 61 7.59 7.73 1.28
C GLU A 61 6.88 9.06 1.48
N THR A 62 5.72 9.21 0.85
CA THR A 62 4.94 10.45 0.87
C THR A 62 4.02 10.53 2.08
N PHE A 63 3.81 9.41 2.80
CA PHE A 63 3.01 9.40 4.01
C PHE A 63 3.56 10.36 5.06
N PHE A 64 4.88 10.39 5.29
CA PHE A 64 5.47 11.31 6.27
C PHE A 64 5.27 12.79 5.88
N CYS A 65 5.35 13.10 4.59
CA CYS A 65 5.07 14.44 4.08
C CYS A 65 3.57 14.79 4.21
N LEU A 66 2.68 13.85 3.93
CA LEU A 66 1.24 14.02 4.06
C LEU A 66 0.80 14.15 5.51
N THR A 67 1.32 13.34 6.43
CA THR A 67 1.00 13.48 7.86
C THR A 67 1.45 14.83 8.35
N ARG A 68 2.67 15.28 8.02
CA ARG A 68 3.12 16.63 8.33
C ARG A 68 2.24 17.71 7.71
N TYR A 69 1.82 17.56 6.45
CA TYR A 69 0.92 18.50 5.80
C TYR A 69 -0.45 18.55 6.48
N LEU A 70 -1.04 17.39 6.82
CA LEU A 70 -2.33 17.31 7.53
C LEU A 70 -2.22 17.86 8.95
N VAL A 71 -1.10 17.61 9.65
CA VAL A 71 -0.76 18.20 10.95
C VAL A 71 -0.77 19.72 10.84
N GLU A 72 -0.10 20.27 9.83
CA GLU A 72 0.04 21.71 9.67
C GLU A 72 -1.25 22.37 9.21
N ALA A 73 -1.94 21.78 8.23
CA ALA A 73 -3.26 22.22 7.78
C ALA A 73 -4.31 22.13 8.90
N ALA A 74 -4.25 21.11 9.77
CA ALA A 74 -5.13 21.03 10.94
C ALA A 74 -4.87 22.16 11.94
N LYS A 75 -3.61 22.55 12.17
CA LYS A 75 -3.27 23.71 13.02
C LYS A 75 -3.74 25.04 12.41
N GLU A 76 -3.73 25.16 11.08
CA GLU A 76 -4.18 26.36 10.38
C GLU A 76 -5.72 26.46 10.30
N TRP A 77 -6.43 25.34 10.12
CA TRP A 77 -7.90 25.32 10.00
C TRP A 77 -8.63 25.19 11.33
N PHE A 78 -8.05 24.52 12.33
CA PHE A 78 -8.67 24.38 13.65
C PHE A 78 -8.04 25.35 14.64
N SER A 79 -8.82 26.35 15.09
CA SER A 79 -8.58 27.04 16.37
C SER A 79 -9.00 26.18 17.58
N GLY A 80 -9.06 24.86 17.41
CA GLY A 80 -9.43 23.86 18.42
C GLY A 80 -8.31 22.83 18.58
N PRO A 81 -8.41 21.89 19.56
CA PRO A 81 -7.37 20.91 19.78
C PRO A 81 -7.10 20.10 18.50
N PRO A 82 -5.82 19.83 18.18
CA PRO A 82 -5.45 19.02 17.02
C PRO A 82 -6.20 17.68 17.06
N PRO A 83 -6.65 17.12 15.93
CA PRO A 83 -7.32 15.82 15.93
C PRO A 83 -6.43 14.72 16.53
N ASP A 84 -7.03 13.80 17.29
CA ASP A 84 -6.35 12.85 18.19
C ASP A 84 -5.23 12.02 17.54
N TRP A 85 -5.27 11.81 16.22
CA TRP A 85 -4.21 11.14 15.48
C TRP A 85 -2.86 11.89 15.47
N LEU A 86 -2.81 13.16 15.90
CA LEU A 86 -1.57 13.93 16.09
C LEU A 86 -0.76 13.52 17.33
N GLU A 87 -1.41 13.00 18.38
CA GLU A 87 -0.73 12.50 19.58
C GLU A 87 -0.42 11.01 19.50
N MET A 88 -0.99 10.33 18.52
CA MET A 88 -0.80 8.91 18.27
C MET A 88 0.61 8.63 17.73
N SER A 89 1.17 7.49 18.11
CA SER A 89 2.44 7.03 17.56
C SER A 89 2.35 6.84 16.03
N HIS A 90 3.48 6.97 15.31
CA HIS A 90 3.53 6.97 13.82
C HIS A 90 2.66 5.90 13.11
N GLY A 91 2.53 4.70 13.69
CA GLY A 91 1.71 3.62 13.12
C GLY A 91 0.25 3.56 13.60
N GLU A 92 -0.14 4.32 14.61
CA GLU A 92 -1.51 4.45 15.08
C GLU A 92 -2.29 5.49 14.26
N GLY A 93 -1.67 6.65 14.00
CA GLY A 93 -2.22 7.63 13.05
C GLY A 93 -2.36 7.04 11.64
N PHE A 94 -1.46 6.12 11.28
CA PHE A 94 -1.55 5.31 10.06
C PHE A 94 -2.85 4.49 9.99
N LEU A 95 -3.15 3.70 11.02
CA LEU A 95 -4.35 2.85 11.03
C LEU A 95 -5.64 3.67 11.13
N ALA A 96 -5.63 4.77 11.89
CA ALA A 96 -6.75 5.71 11.95
C ALA A 96 -7.05 6.29 10.57
N PHE A 97 -6.01 6.72 9.85
CA PHE A 97 -6.11 7.23 8.48
C PHE A 97 -6.80 6.26 7.52
N PHE A 98 -6.42 4.97 7.52
CA PHE A 98 -7.10 3.99 6.65
C PHE A 98 -8.53 3.74 7.09
N ARG A 99 -8.82 3.70 8.39
CA ARG A 99 -10.19 3.50 8.88
C ARG A 99 -11.11 4.63 8.41
N GLU A 100 -10.65 5.87 8.38
CA GLU A 100 -11.44 7.01 7.93
C GLU A 100 -11.62 7.04 6.40
N ARG A 101 -10.56 6.76 5.63
CA ARG A 101 -10.59 6.90 4.16
C ARG A 101 -11.09 5.65 3.43
N CYS A 102 -11.03 4.48 4.04
CA CYS A 102 -11.39 3.21 3.41
C CYS A 102 -12.88 2.82 3.56
N VAL A 103 -13.74 3.76 3.96
CA VAL A 103 -15.18 3.51 4.18
C VAL A 103 -16.01 3.61 2.89
N ASN A 104 -15.53 4.42 1.95
CA ASN A 104 -16.28 4.76 0.74
C ASN A 104 -16.06 3.72 -0.38
N GLN A 105 -17.05 3.62 -1.28
CA GLN A 105 -16.88 2.83 -2.50
C GLN A 105 -15.75 3.42 -3.35
N GLY A 106 -14.77 2.61 -3.72
CA GLY A 106 -13.56 3.13 -4.36
C GLY A 106 -12.54 2.07 -4.77
N VAL A 107 -11.50 2.55 -5.47
CA VAL A 107 -10.29 1.78 -5.77
C VAL A 107 -9.15 2.31 -4.91
N TYR A 108 -8.47 1.43 -4.22
CA TYR A 108 -7.41 1.74 -3.27
C TYR A 108 -6.11 1.09 -3.70
N PHE A 109 -5.06 1.91 -3.81
CA PHE A 109 -3.72 1.48 -4.16
C PHE A 109 -2.82 1.66 -2.93
N PHE A 110 -2.09 0.63 -2.54
CA PHE A 110 -1.16 0.69 -1.41
C PHE A 110 0.23 0.25 -1.85
N ASP A 111 1.18 1.17 -1.80
CA ASP A 111 2.57 0.91 -2.18
C ASP A 111 3.43 0.70 -0.91
N GLU A 112 3.87 -0.54 -0.71
CA GLU A 112 4.72 -0.99 0.41
C GLU A 112 4.25 -0.48 1.78
N PRO A 113 2.97 -0.71 2.17
CA PRO A 113 2.43 -0.20 3.43
C PRO A 113 3.16 -0.71 4.67
N GLU A 114 3.83 -1.86 4.59
CA GLU A 114 4.67 -2.41 5.65
C GLU A 114 5.83 -1.49 6.06
N SER A 115 6.34 -0.64 5.15
CA SER A 115 7.46 0.25 5.42
C SER A 115 7.14 1.28 6.51
N ALA A 116 5.85 1.55 6.74
CA ALA A 116 5.36 2.43 7.81
C ALA A 116 4.76 1.66 9.00
N LEU A 117 4.77 0.32 8.98
CA LEU A 117 4.05 -0.53 9.95
C LEU A 117 4.93 -1.58 10.61
N SER A 118 4.89 -1.62 11.94
CA SER A 118 5.39 -2.78 12.69
C SER A 118 4.60 -4.06 12.37
N PRO A 119 5.15 -5.26 12.58
CA PRO A 119 4.46 -6.52 12.30
C PRO A 119 3.05 -6.62 12.91
N SER A 120 2.90 -6.24 14.19
CA SER A 120 1.59 -6.22 14.86
C SER A 120 0.59 -5.28 14.17
N ARG A 121 1.05 -4.15 13.62
CA ARG A 121 0.20 -3.19 12.91
C ARG A 121 -0.14 -3.65 11.49
N GLN A 122 0.72 -4.44 10.85
CA GLN A 122 0.39 -5.10 9.59
C GLN A 122 -0.79 -6.07 9.78
N ILE A 123 -0.86 -6.76 10.94
CA ILE A 123 -2.02 -7.60 11.30
C ILE A 123 -3.30 -6.76 11.45
N GLU A 124 -3.22 -5.60 12.10
CA GLU A 124 -4.36 -4.68 12.17
C GLU A 124 -4.77 -4.15 10.80
N PHE A 125 -3.81 -3.84 9.93
CA PHE A 125 -4.08 -3.44 8.56
C PHE A 125 -4.79 -4.54 7.76
N MET A 126 -4.40 -5.82 7.93
CA MET A 126 -5.12 -6.95 7.33
C MET A 126 -6.59 -7.01 7.77
N LYS A 127 -6.92 -6.64 9.02
CA LYS A 127 -8.32 -6.58 9.47
C LYS A 127 -9.09 -5.50 8.72
N ILE A 128 -8.46 -4.36 8.43
CA ILE A 128 -9.04 -3.29 7.60
C ILE A 128 -9.28 -3.80 6.18
N LEU A 129 -8.27 -4.44 5.56
CA LEU A 129 -8.41 -5.03 4.22
C LEU A 129 -9.56 -6.05 4.14
N ARG A 130 -9.68 -6.91 5.16
CA ARG A 130 -10.76 -7.89 5.26
C ARG A 130 -12.14 -7.23 5.44
N ALA A 131 -12.21 -6.10 6.15
CA ALA A 131 -13.45 -5.33 6.26
C ALA A 131 -13.83 -4.67 4.92
N MET A 132 -12.86 -4.09 4.22
CA MET A 132 -13.07 -3.52 2.87
C MET A 132 -13.55 -4.58 1.89
N GLU A 133 -12.94 -5.77 1.92
CA GLU A 133 -13.31 -6.91 1.09
C GLU A 133 -14.77 -7.35 1.34
N ARG A 134 -15.12 -7.54 2.61
CA ARG A 134 -16.46 -7.96 3.04
C ARG A 134 -17.53 -6.93 2.67
N SER A 135 -17.16 -5.65 2.58
CA SER A 135 -18.10 -4.61 2.16
C SER A 135 -18.59 -4.78 0.71
N GLY A 136 -17.82 -5.47 -0.14
CA GLY A 136 -18.12 -5.65 -1.57
C GLY A 136 -18.04 -4.38 -2.41
N ARG A 137 -17.67 -3.23 -1.83
CA ARG A 137 -17.68 -1.91 -2.48
C ARG A 137 -16.28 -1.39 -2.80
N CYS A 138 -15.25 -2.12 -2.43
CA CYS A 138 -13.86 -1.68 -2.60
C CYS A 138 -13.08 -2.64 -3.50
N GLN A 139 -12.23 -2.07 -4.35
CA GLN A 139 -11.14 -2.79 -5.00
C GLN A 139 -9.83 -2.33 -4.39
N VAL A 140 -8.97 -3.28 -4.05
CA VAL A 140 -7.68 -3.00 -3.42
C VAL A 140 -6.57 -3.63 -4.26
N VAL A 141 -5.50 -2.88 -4.53
CA VAL A 141 -4.29 -3.35 -5.20
C VAL A 141 -3.10 -2.95 -4.34
N ILE A 142 -2.22 -3.90 -4.02
CA ILE A 142 -1.12 -3.68 -3.06
C ILE A 142 0.19 -4.14 -3.67
N THR A 143 1.24 -3.35 -3.53
CA THR A 143 2.63 -3.81 -3.67
C THR A 143 3.17 -4.07 -2.27
N THR A 144 3.74 -5.24 -2.01
CA THR A 144 4.35 -5.55 -0.71
C THR A 144 5.53 -6.49 -0.86
N HIS A 145 6.46 -6.34 0.07
CA HIS A 145 7.55 -7.22 0.41
C HIS A 145 7.27 -8.01 1.70
N SER A 146 6.17 -7.73 2.40
CA SER A 146 5.83 -8.40 3.66
C SER A 146 5.08 -9.71 3.44
N PRO A 147 5.62 -10.87 3.87
CA PRO A 147 4.89 -12.12 3.82
C PRO A 147 3.63 -12.13 4.70
N LEU A 148 3.57 -11.29 5.74
CA LEU A 148 2.36 -11.12 6.56
C LEU A 148 1.19 -10.59 5.72
N LEU A 149 1.46 -9.60 4.87
CA LEU A 149 0.43 -9.02 3.99
C LEU A 149 0.13 -9.92 2.79
N MET A 150 1.15 -10.58 2.23
CA MET A 150 0.96 -11.56 1.14
C MET A 150 0.02 -12.70 1.57
N ALA A 151 0.07 -13.10 2.85
CA ALA A 151 -0.79 -14.12 3.45
C ALA A 151 -2.23 -13.65 3.76
N CYS A 152 -2.61 -12.45 3.32
CA CYS A 152 -3.98 -11.94 3.53
C CYS A 152 -5.02 -12.90 2.91
N PRO A 153 -5.99 -13.40 3.69
CA PRO A 153 -6.97 -14.37 3.19
C PRO A 153 -7.79 -13.83 2.01
N GLY A 154 -7.91 -14.64 0.95
CA GLY A 154 -8.68 -14.28 -0.25
C GLY A 154 -7.94 -13.38 -1.24
N ALA A 155 -6.65 -13.10 -1.02
CA ALA A 155 -5.85 -12.32 -1.95
C ALA A 155 -5.50 -13.12 -3.23
N ASP A 156 -5.51 -12.44 -4.39
CA ASP A 156 -5.03 -12.98 -5.67
C ASP A 156 -3.54 -12.62 -5.82
N LEU A 157 -2.68 -13.38 -5.12
CA LEU A 157 -1.24 -13.15 -5.06
C LEU A 157 -0.58 -13.39 -6.42
N ARG A 158 0.11 -12.36 -6.92
CA ARG A 158 0.76 -12.36 -8.23
C ARG A 158 2.19 -11.88 -8.11
N MET A 159 3.09 -12.54 -8.84
CA MET A 159 4.47 -12.13 -9.01
C MET A 159 4.67 -11.56 -10.40
N LEU A 160 5.37 -10.42 -10.48
CA LEU A 160 5.88 -9.87 -11.73
C LEU A 160 7.39 -10.09 -11.77
N ASN A 161 7.88 -10.79 -12.79
CA ASN A 161 9.31 -10.88 -13.08
C ASN A 161 9.55 -10.77 -14.60
N ARG A 162 10.78 -11.04 -15.05
CA ARG A 162 11.14 -10.99 -16.48
C ARG A 162 10.33 -11.93 -17.37
N ALA A 163 9.80 -13.04 -16.82
CA ALA A 163 8.97 -13.99 -17.54
C ALA A 163 7.50 -13.55 -17.65
N GLY A 164 7.09 -12.52 -16.88
CA GLY A 164 5.75 -11.94 -16.94
C GLY A 164 5.05 -11.91 -15.59
N PHE A 165 3.71 -11.95 -15.63
CA PHE A 165 2.83 -11.77 -14.48
C PHE A 165 2.01 -13.04 -14.20
N PHE A 166 2.24 -13.69 -13.07
CA PHE A 166 1.66 -15.02 -12.80
C PHE A 166 1.27 -15.21 -11.33
N PRO A 167 0.33 -16.13 -11.04
CA PRO A 167 -0.01 -16.50 -9.67
C PRO A 167 1.18 -17.08 -8.92
N VAL A 168 1.33 -16.74 -7.65
CA VAL A 168 2.35 -17.32 -6.78
C VAL A 168 1.74 -17.62 -5.41
N ARG A 169 2.26 -18.64 -4.72
CA ARG A 169 1.90 -18.87 -3.31
C ARG A 169 2.85 -18.10 -2.42
N VAL A 170 2.40 -17.73 -1.23
CA VAL A 170 3.24 -17.01 -0.26
C VAL A 170 4.53 -17.77 0.03
N GLU A 171 4.44 -19.10 0.17
CA GLU A 171 5.59 -19.94 0.50
C GLU A 171 6.67 -19.99 -0.60
N ASP A 172 6.27 -19.71 -1.84
CA ASP A 172 7.14 -19.72 -3.01
C ASP A 172 7.83 -18.36 -3.24
N THR A 173 7.49 -17.33 -2.45
CA THR A 173 8.09 -16.00 -2.56
C THR A 173 9.45 -15.94 -1.87
N ASP A 174 10.40 -15.20 -2.46
CA ASP A 174 11.75 -15.05 -1.89
C ASP A 174 11.72 -14.47 -0.47
N HIS A 175 10.85 -13.48 -0.23
CA HIS A 175 10.68 -12.84 1.08
C HIS A 175 10.25 -13.84 2.16
N PHE A 176 9.31 -14.74 1.84
CA PHE A 176 8.90 -15.77 2.77
C PHE A 176 10.02 -16.78 3.03
N ARG A 177 10.74 -17.20 1.98
CA ARG A 177 11.82 -18.18 2.09
C ARG A 177 12.97 -17.67 2.96
N VAL A 178 13.42 -16.44 2.72
CA VAL A 178 14.47 -15.79 3.52
C VAL A 178 14.06 -15.69 4.99
N LEU A 179 12.86 -15.17 5.27
CA LEU A 179 12.39 -15.07 6.66
C LEU A 179 12.23 -16.44 7.32
N ARG A 180 11.74 -17.45 6.58
CA ARG A 180 11.62 -18.81 7.09
C ARG A 180 12.99 -19.38 7.46
N GLU A 181 13.99 -19.22 6.62
CA GLU A 181 15.36 -19.70 6.88
C GLU A 181 15.95 -18.99 8.11
N PHE A 182 15.83 -17.66 8.18
CA PHE A 182 16.23 -16.88 9.35
C PHE A 182 15.55 -17.37 10.64
N PHE A 183 14.25 -17.66 10.63
CA PHE A 183 13.54 -18.13 11.83
C PHE A 183 13.84 -19.59 12.22
N LEU A 184 14.40 -20.39 11.31
CA LEU A 184 14.80 -21.77 11.64
C LEU A 184 16.11 -21.79 12.41
N ASP A 185 17.10 -21.00 11.99
CA ASP A 185 18.39 -20.87 12.66
C ASP A 185 19.01 -19.49 12.37
N PRO A 186 18.77 -18.48 13.23
CA PRO A 186 19.26 -17.12 13.00
C PRO A 186 20.79 -17.00 12.99
N GLU A 187 21.48 -17.77 13.83
CA GLU A 187 22.95 -17.70 13.95
C GLU A 187 23.59 -18.25 12.68
N LEU A 188 23.21 -19.48 12.29
CA LEU A 188 23.73 -20.10 11.06
C LEU A 188 23.37 -19.28 9.82
N PHE A 189 22.15 -18.74 9.77
CA PHE A 189 21.72 -17.90 8.65
C PHE A 189 22.60 -16.67 8.53
N VAL A 190 22.85 -15.94 9.63
CA VAL A 190 23.67 -14.72 9.61
C VAL A 190 25.12 -15.03 9.25
N ASP A 191 25.72 -16.07 9.85
CA ASP A 191 27.09 -16.48 9.52
C ASP A 191 27.22 -16.82 8.03
N SER A 192 26.28 -17.60 7.49
CA SER A 192 26.28 -18.00 6.07
C SER A 192 26.17 -16.82 5.09
N MET A 193 25.52 -15.73 5.49
CA MET A 193 25.29 -14.57 4.61
C MET A 193 26.36 -13.48 4.75
N LEU A 194 27.16 -13.50 5.82
CA LEU A 194 28.23 -12.54 6.06
C LEU A 194 29.61 -13.06 5.67
N ASP A 195 29.79 -14.38 5.55
CA ASP A 195 31.03 -15.03 5.14
C ASP A 195 31.19 -15.17 3.60
N ASP A 196 30.18 -14.72 2.82
CA ASP A 196 30.20 -14.57 1.35
C ASP A 196 30.65 -13.15 0.91
#